data_AF-A0A8J3JCD7-F1
#
_entry.id   AF-A0A8J3JCD7-F1
#
_cell.length_a   1.000
_cell.length_b   1.000
_cell.length_c   1.000
_cell.angle_alpha   90.00
_cell.angle_beta   90.00
_cell.angle_gamma   90.00
#
_symmetry.space_group_name_H-M   'P 1'
#
loop_
_entity.id
_entity.type
_entity.pdbx_description
1 polymer ?
#
loop_
_entity_poly.entity_id
_entity_poly.type
_entity_poly.pdbx_seq_one_letter_code
_entity_poly.pdbx_strand_id
1 'polypeptide(L)'
;MTLLAGEPARMLALAAHLETLGADLHRAAPPPPGRVTGVDARVADAHSAATRSAAVAIGRLADRLLADADLLYLVTARYDRADDQAAAALGAGRSAQPTTSELYPQLRSCEAPGEGCRQADAPSRPSGLP
;
A
#
# COMPACT_ATOMS: atom_id res chain seq x y z
N MET A 1 -7.07 1.33 -17.54
CA MET A 1 -7.14 1.83 -16.14
C MET A 1 -6.01 1.18 -15.35
N THR A 2 -4.84 1.81 -15.26
CA THR A 2 -3.59 1.17 -14.76
C THR A 2 -2.75 2.10 -13.87
N LEU A 3 -3.33 3.16 -13.31
CA LEU A 3 -2.56 4.13 -12.52
C LEU A 3 -2.31 3.71 -11.06
N LEU A 4 -3.08 2.77 -10.50
CA LEU A 4 -2.99 2.39 -9.09
C LEU A 4 -1.99 1.26 -8.79
N ALA A 5 -1.74 0.34 -9.73
CA ALA A 5 -0.86 -0.81 -9.49
C ALA A 5 0.64 -0.45 -9.41
N GLY A 6 1.05 0.72 -9.95
CA GLY A 6 2.46 1.14 -9.97
C GLY A 6 2.91 1.87 -8.70
N GLU A 7 1.98 2.34 -7.88
CA GLU A 7 2.25 3.16 -6.71
C GLU A 7 2.90 2.39 -5.55
N PRO A 8 2.40 1.19 -5.14
CA PRO A 8 3.05 0.40 -4.08
C PRO A 8 4.44 -0.11 -4.47
N ALA A 9 4.63 -0.57 -5.71
CA ALA A 9 5.95 -1.00 -6.18
C ALA A 9 6.99 0.14 -6.18
N ARG A 10 6.58 1.36 -6.54
CA ARG A 10 7.44 2.55 -6.45
C ARG A 10 7.77 2.92 -5.01
N MET A 11 6.80 2.81 -4.09
CA MET A 11 7.04 3.05 -2.66
C MET A 11 8.04 2.05 -2.07
N LEU A 12 7.96 0.77 -2.43
CA LEU A 12 8.94 -0.25 -2.01
C LEU A 12 10.34 0.02 -2.56
N ALA A 13 10.44 0.41 -3.84
CA ALA A 13 11.72 0.76 -4.45
C ALA A 13 12.35 2.00 -3.77
N LEU A 14 11.52 2.99 -3.43
CA LEU A 14 11.96 4.16 -2.69
C LEU A 14 12.42 3.78 -1.27
N ALA A 15 11.67 2.95 -0.56
CA ALA A 15 12.04 2.47 0.78
C ALA A 15 13.42 1.80 0.77
N ALA A 16 13.64 0.87 -0.16
CA ALA A 16 14.92 0.17 -0.31
C ALA A 16 16.08 1.13 -0.64
N HIS A 17 15.80 2.17 -1.43
CA HIS A 17 16.79 3.19 -1.74
C HIS A 17 17.17 4.03 -0.51
N LEU A 18 16.18 4.46 0.27
CA LEU A 18 16.41 5.20 1.52
C LEU A 18 17.16 4.36 2.55
N GLU A 19 16.82 3.07 2.66
CA GLU A 19 17.51 2.12 3.53
C GLU A 19 18.99 1.99 3.15
N THR A 20 19.27 1.81 1.85
CA THR A 20 20.64 1.74 1.32
C THR A 20 21.40 3.03 1.63
N LEU A 21 20.81 4.18 1.35
CA LEU A 21 21.44 5.48 1.59
C LEU A 21 21.72 5.72 3.09
N GLY A 22 20.78 5.38 3.96
CA GLY A 22 20.95 5.49 5.41
C GLY A 22 22.05 4.56 5.92
N ALA A 23 22.08 3.31 5.46
CA ALA A 23 23.13 2.35 5.82
C ALA A 23 24.52 2.78 5.31
N ASP A 24 24.60 3.33 4.11
CA ASP A 24 25.84 3.85 3.54
C ASP A 24 26.35 5.06 4.33
N LEU A 25 25.48 5.96 4.75
CA LEU A 25 25.85 7.11 5.60
C LEU A 25 26.35 6.68 6.98
N HIS A 26 25.75 5.64 7.59
CA HIS A 26 26.26 5.07 8.83
C HIS A 26 27.66 4.46 8.67
N ARG A 27 27.91 3.76 7.55
CA ARG A 27 29.25 3.22 7.24
C ARG A 27 30.26 4.32 6.91
N ALA A 28 29.82 5.41 6.29
CA ALA A 28 30.65 6.56 5.95
C ALA A 28 30.88 7.50 7.14
N ALA A 29 30.32 7.23 8.32
CA ALA A 29 30.50 8.05 9.50
C ALA A 29 32.01 8.25 9.77
N PRO A 30 32.48 9.51 9.81
CA PRO A 30 33.91 9.78 9.86
C PRO A 30 34.50 9.27 11.18
N PRO A 31 35.73 8.73 11.16
CA PRO A 31 36.40 8.33 12.39
C PRO A 31 36.56 9.53 13.34
N PRO A 32 36.68 9.29 14.65
CA PRO A 32 36.87 10.37 15.61
C PRO A 32 38.07 11.23 15.22
N PRO A 33 38.00 12.56 15.39
CA PRO A 33 39.07 13.44 14.96
C PRO A 33 40.38 13.08 15.65
N GLY A 34 41.42 12.83 14.85
CA GLY A 34 42.78 12.64 15.35
C GLY A 34 43.33 13.95 15.93
N ARG A 35 44.34 13.85 16.80
CA ARG A 35 45.05 15.05 17.29
C ARG A 35 45.80 15.70 16.13
N VAL A 36 45.40 16.91 15.79
CA VAL A 36 46.14 17.75 14.82
C VAL A 36 47.34 18.36 15.54
N THR A 37 48.56 18.09 15.05
CA THR A 37 49.81 18.63 15.61
C THR A 37 50.37 19.74 14.74
N GLY A 38 51.05 20.72 15.33
CA GLY A 38 51.71 21.81 14.59
C GLY A 38 50.76 22.97 14.22
N VAL A 39 49.57 23.02 14.80
CA VAL A 39 48.58 24.08 14.62
C VAL A 39 48.23 24.68 15.98
N ASP A 40 47.82 25.96 16.00
CA ASP A 40 47.31 26.61 17.21
C ASP A 40 46.22 25.77 17.89
N ALA A 41 46.29 25.65 19.22
CA ALA A 41 45.40 24.80 20.00
C ALA A 41 43.92 25.16 19.83
N ARG A 42 43.58 26.45 19.72
CA ARG A 42 42.19 26.89 19.53
C ARG A 42 41.66 26.48 18.15
N VAL A 43 42.51 26.51 17.14
CA VAL A 43 42.17 26.07 15.78
C VAL A 43 41.96 24.55 15.76
N ALA A 44 42.84 23.79 16.42
CA ALA A 44 42.70 22.35 16.54
C ALA A 44 41.42 21.94 17.30
N ASP A 45 41.07 22.67 18.37
CA ASP A 45 39.85 22.45 19.14
C ASP A 45 38.59 22.80 18.33
N ALA A 46 38.60 23.93 17.62
CA ALA A 46 37.51 24.35 16.75
C ALA A 46 37.27 23.33 15.62
N HIS A 47 38.34 22.85 14.99
CA HIS A 47 38.26 21.79 13.98
C HIS A 47 37.66 20.50 14.57
N SER A 48 38.15 20.05 15.73
CA SER A 48 37.67 18.84 16.39
C SER A 48 36.19 18.96 16.83
N ALA A 49 35.76 20.15 17.25
CA ALA A 49 34.35 20.43 17.56
C ALA A 49 33.47 20.40 16.31
N ALA A 50 33.92 21.02 15.20
CA ALA A 50 33.21 21.02 13.93
C ALA A 50 33.07 19.59 13.37
N THR A 51 34.15 18.80 13.35
CA THR A 51 34.13 17.41 12.88
C THR A 51 33.20 16.54 13.70
N ARG A 52 33.19 16.69 15.03
CA ARG A 52 32.23 15.97 15.90
C ARG A 52 30.78 16.38 15.63
N SER A 53 30.53 17.68 15.45
CA SER A 53 29.19 18.18 15.11
C SER A 53 28.70 17.61 13.77
N ALA A 54 29.57 17.61 12.76
CA ALA A 54 29.27 17.03 11.45
C ALA A 54 28.98 15.53 11.53
N ALA A 55 29.77 14.76 12.29
CA ALA A 55 29.55 13.33 12.49
C ALA A 55 28.18 13.04 13.13
N VAL A 56 27.78 13.82 14.14
CA VAL A 56 26.45 13.70 14.77
C VAL A 56 25.33 14.06 13.80
N ALA A 57 25.52 15.10 12.98
CA ALA A 57 24.52 15.48 11.98
C ALA A 57 24.32 14.41 10.90
N ILE A 58 25.41 13.78 10.44
CA ILE A 58 25.38 12.66 9.49
C ILE A 58 24.66 11.46 10.10
N GLY A 59 24.98 11.09 11.34
CA GLY A 59 24.30 9.98 12.04
C GLY A 59 22.79 10.21 12.15
N ARG A 60 22.38 11.43 12.54
CA ARG A 60 20.95 11.79 12.61
C ARG A 60 20.25 11.76 11.25
N LEU A 61 20.95 12.14 10.19
CA LEU A 61 20.40 12.05 8.84
C LEU A 61 20.20 10.59 8.43
N ALA A 62 21.19 9.73 8.68
CA ALA A 62 21.11 8.30 8.43
C ALA A 62 19.93 7.66 9.18
N ASP A 63 19.77 7.96 10.47
CA ASP A 63 18.66 7.45 11.28
C ASP A 63 17.29 7.87 10.73
N ARG A 64 17.16 9.11 10.24
CA ARG A 64 15.91 9.60 9.63
C ARG A 64 15.60 8.87 8.33
N LEU A 65 16.60 8.65 7.48
CA LEU A 65 16.41 7.93 6.22
C LEU A 65 15.94 6.48 6.46
N LEU A 66 16.50 5.81 7.47
CA LEU A 66 16.06 4.47 7.88
C LEU A 66 14.61 4.50 8.41
N ALA A 67 14.28 5.47 9.26
CA ALA A 67 12.91 5.62 9.77
C ALA A 67 11.90 5.92 8.64
N ASP A 68 12.26 6.74 7.66
CA ASP A 68 11.43 7.02 6.49
C ASP A 68 11.24 5.76 5.62
N ALA A 69 12.28 4.94 5.47
CA ALA A 69 12.18 3.64 4.79
C ALA A 69 11.19 2.70 5.50
N ASP A 70 11.28 2.57 6.83
CA ASP A 70 10.36 1.76 7.65
C ASP A 70 8.91 2.24 7.50
N LEU A 71 8.68 3.56 7.50
CA LEU A 71 7.36 4.14 7.29
C LEU A 71 6.81 3.79 5.91
N LEU A 72 7.62 3.85 4.86
CA LEU A 72 7.20 3.47 3.51
C LEU A 72 6.82 1.98 3.43
N TYR A 73 7.63 1.09 4.03
CA TYR A 73 7.28 -0.33 4.12
C TYR A 73 5.94 -0.57 4.83
N LEU A 74 5.70 0.13 5.94
CA LEU A 74 4.43 0.04 6.67
C LEU A 74 3.24 0.55 5.85
N VAL A 75 3.41 1.63 5.10
CA VAL A 75 2.36 2.18 4.23
C VAL A 75 2.04 1.19 3.10
N THR A 76 3.06 0.62 2.44
CA THR A 76 2.83 -0.39 1.40
C THR A 76 2.11 -1.61 1.95
N ALA A 77 2.52 -2.14 3.11
CA ALA A 77 1.86 -3.28 3.73
C ALA A 77 0.41 -3.02 4.17
N ARG A 78 0.04 -1.75 4.41
CA ARG A 78 -1.36 -1.36 4.65
C ARG A 78 -2.15 -1.26 3.34
N TYR A 79 -1.52 -0.79 2.28
CA TYR A 79 -2.13 -0.73 0.96
C TYR A 79 -2.49 -2.13 0.46
N ASP A 80 -1.56 -3.08 0.53
CA ASP A 80 -1.78 -4.46 0.10
C ASP A 80 -2.95 -5.11 0.87
N ARG A 81 -2.99 -4.91 2.19
CA ARG A 81 -4.11 -5.39 3.02
C ARG A 81 -5.46 -4.77 2.65
N ALA A 82 -5.47 -3.49 2.27
CA ALA A 82 -6.70 -2.83 1.84
C ALA A 82 -7.17 -3.38 0.48
N ASP A 83 -6.23 -3.66 -0.43
CA ASP A 83 -6.52 -4.25 -1.73
C ASP A 83 -7.06 -5.69 -1.59
N ASP A 84 -6.45 -6.51 -0.74
CA ASP A 84 -6.92 -7.86 -0.42
C ASP A 84 -8.35 -7.84 0.16
N GLN A 85 -8.64 -6.90 1.07
CA GLN A 85 -9.97 -6.74 1.66
C GLN A 85 -11.01 -6.32 0.62
N ALA A 86 -10.65 -5.41 -0.28
CA ALA A 86 -11.53 -4.99 -1.37
C ALA A 86 -11.82 -6.15 -2.34
N ALA A 87 -10.79 -6.92 -2.70
CA ALA A 87 -10.92 -8.11 -3.53
C ALA A 87 -11.83 -9.17 -2.87
N ALA A 88 -11.66 -9.42 -1.57
CA ALA A 88 -12.49 -10.34 -0.81
C ALA A 88 -13.96 -9.90 -0.74
N ALA A 89 -14.22 -8.60 -0.50
CA ALA A 89 -15.57 -8.06 -0.46
C ALA A 89 -16.29 -8.17 -1.82
N LEU A 90 -15.58 -7.91 -2.92
CA LEU A 90 -16.12 -8.09 -4.27
C LEU A 90 -16.37 -9.57 -4.61
N GLY A 91 -15.48 -10.47 -4.16
CA GLY A 91 -15.65 -11.92 -4.30
C GLY A 91 -16.91 -12.40 -3.57
N ALA A 92 -17.08 -12.01 -2.31
CA ALA A 92 -18.26 -12.35 -1.50
C ALA A 92 -19.56 -11.78 -2.09
N GLY A 93 -19.54 -10.54 -2.59
CA GLY A 93 -20.69 -9.93 -3.26
C GLY A 93 -21.10 -10.64 -4.54
N ARG A 94 -20.15 -11.25 -5.26
CA ARG A 94 -20.43 -12.09 -6.43
C ARG A 94 -20.98 -13.47 -6.05
N SER A 95 -20.57 -14.02 -4.91
CA SER A 95 -21.12 -15.27 -4.35
C SER A 95 -22.52 -15.11 -3.78
N ALA A 96 -22.87 -13.90 -3.32
CA ALA A 96 -24.17 -13.57 -2.74
C ALA A 96 -25.20 -13.09 -3.79
N GLN A 97 -24.83 -12.98 -5.06
CA GLN A 97 -25.85 -12.81 -6.10
C GLN A 97 -26.64 -14.11 -6.19
N PRO A 98 -27.97 -14.10 -5.95
CA PRO A 98 -28.79 -15.27 -6.23
C PRO A 98 -28.55 -15.60 -7.70
N THR A 99 -28.08 -16.81 -7.95
CA THR A 99 -28.02 -17.29 -9.33
C THR A 99 -29.41 -17.09 -9.93
N THR A 100 -29.50 -16.81 -11.23
CA THR A 100 -30.81 -16.68 -11.92
C THR A 100 -31.73 -17.89 -11.68
N SER A 101 -31.16 -19.02 -11.22
CA SER A 101 -31.84 -20.22 -10.73
C SER A 101 -32.64 -20.05 -9.42
N GLU A 102 -32.27 -19.10 -8.54
CA GLU A 102 -33.00 -18.78 -7.30
C GLU A 102 -34.00 -17.63 -7.45
N LEU A 103 -33.77 -16.72 -8.42
CA LEU A 103 -34.69 -15.62 -8.73
C LEU A 103 -35.92 -16.06 -9.55
N TYR A 104 -35.88 -17.26 -10.16
CA TYR A 104 -37.01 -17.83 -10.91
C TYR A 104 -37.24 -19.31 -10.56
N PRO A 105 -37.76 -19.64 -9.37
CA PRO A 105 -38.21 -21.00 -9.07
C PRO A 105 -39.30 -21.47 -10.05
N GLN A 106 -40.02 -20.53 -10.67
CA GLN A 106 -41.08 -20.76 -11.64
C GLN A 106 -40.57 -21.33 -12.98
N LEU A 107 -39.28 -21.20 -13.31
CA LEU A 107 -38.70 -21.68 -14.57
C LEU A 107 -38.15 -23.11 -14.47
N ARG A 108 -38.06 -23.70 -13.26
CA ARG A 108 -37.53 -25.06 -13.06
C ARG A 108 -38.50 -26.19 -13.44
N SER A 109 -39.73 -25.88 -13.86
CA SER A 109 -40.79 -26.88 -14.03
C SER A 109 -41.29 -27.05 -15.48
N CYS A 110 -40.42 -26.94 -16.49
CA CYS A 110 -40.78 -27.38 -17.85
C CYS A 110 -39.72 -28.34 -18.48
N GLU A 111 -38.83 -28.97 -17.70
CA GLU A 111 -38.01 -30.12 -18.13
C GLU A 111 -38.72 -31.45 -17.84
N ALA A 112 -39.92 -31.62 -18.37
CA ALA A 112 -40.53 -32.93 -18.53
C ALA A 112 -41.26 -32.95 -19.89
N PRO A 113 -40.95 -33.88 -20.79
CA PRO A 113 -41.65 -33.95 -22.07
C PRO A 113 -43.04 -34.51 -21.81
N GLY A 114 -44.04 -33.63 -21.75
CA GLY A 114 -45.44 -34.02 -21.90
C GLY A 114 -46.41 -33.62 -20.79
N GLU A 115 -46.41 -32.38 -20.30
CA GLU A 115 -47.61 -31.82 -19.66
C GLU A 115 -47.57 -30.28 -19.68
N GLY A 116 -48.65 -29.66 -20.15
CA GLY A 116 -48.69 -28.25 -20.57
C GLY A 116 -48.48 -27.24 -19.43
N CYS A 117 -47.56 -26.30 -19.64
CA CYS A 117 -47.37 -25.16 -18.75
C CYS A 117 -48.58 -24.19 -18.94
N ARG A 118 -49.54 -24.16 -17.99
CA ARG A 118 -50.61 -23.14 -17.96
C ARG A 118 -49.97 -21.80 -17.61
N GLN A 119 -49.96 -20.90 -18.60
CA GLN A 119 -49.55 -19.51 -18.46
C GLN A 119 -50.34 -18.85 -17.32
N ALA A 120 -49.65 -18.36 -16.28
CA ALA A 120 -50.27 -17.47 -15.30
C ALA A 120 -50.47 -16.10 -15.95
N ASP A 121 -51.71 -15.60 -15.88
CA ASP A 121 -52.13 -14.30 -16.40
C ASP A 121 -51.25 -13.16 -15.88
N ALA A 122 -50.81 -12.31 -16.80
CA ALA A 122 -50.09 -11.09 -16.49
C ALA A 122 -51.02 -10.11 -15.73
N PRO A 123 -50.53 -9.37 -14.70
CA PRO A 123 -51.35 -8.38 -14.04
C PRO A 123 -51.65 -7.19 -14.96
N SER A 124 -52.94 -6.94 -15.16
CA SER A 124 -53.50 -5.79 -15.90
C SER A 124 -52.94 -4.45 -15.40
N ARG A 125 -52.49 -3.60 -16.33
CA ARG A 125 -52.17 -2.20 -16.07
C ARG A 125 -53.47 -1.40 -15.82
N PRO A 126 -53.55 -0.55 -14.78
CA PRO A 126 -54.62 0.43 -14.71
C PRO A 126 -54.30 1.63 -15.62
N SER A 127 -55.11 1.79 -16.68
CA SER A 127 -55.26 3.06 -17.40
C SER A 127 -56.18 3.97 -16.59
N GLY A 128 -55.72 5.19 -16.27
CA GLY A 128 -56.56 6.19 -15.63
C GLY A 128 -55.79 7.45 -15.26
N LEU A 129 -55.61 8.34 -16.25
CA LEU A 129 -55.34 9.76 -16.04
C LEU A 129 -56.66 10.50 -15.81
N PRO A 130 -56.65 11.60 -15.06
CA PRO A 130 -57.23 12.86 -15.54
C PRO A 130 -56.14 13.82 -16.04
#